data_AF-A0A0M3AH42-F1
#
_entry.id   AF-A0A0M3AH42-F1
#
_cell.length_a   1.000
_cell.length_b   1.000
_cell.length_c   1.000
_cell.angle_alpha   90.00
_cell.angle_beta   90.00
_cell.angle_gamma   90.00
#
_symmetry.space_group_name_H-M   'P 1'
#
loop_
_entity.id
_entity.type
_entity.pdbx_description
1 polymer ?
#
loop_
_entity_poly.entity_id
_entity_poly.type
_entity_poly.pdbx_seq_one_letter_code
_entity_poly.pdbx_strand_id
1 'polypeptide(L)'
;MSSNEHRWAIQVLTSYSWIEDLAETHNPVDVGFLTDTYDAQPNQYGLVSHHWDELNDHQAVADRAAALIALFDGTIYLQKGHFGGLKTGNIIDLRTGARYVYADGNVLADPFSADWMAAQIPRAYGDLKRPSARMLYMARTDDLTRGMLSFLGVNGPTWISLFALRDYMNNGGWDDDAIAVAANSTRSEVNRFRQTANTPAAVGPFARHGEQNYQAPKKIMTLDEAKAIILAAAGRFLDDRAQKLAISQVYQQNRA
;
A
#
# COMPACT_ATOMS: atom_id res chain seq x y z
N MET A 1 10.20 -13.40 14.59
CA MET A 1 10.18 -14.59 13.71
C MET A 1 11.59 -15.15 13.64
N SER A 2 11.74 -16.48 13.59
CA SER A 2 13.08 -17.06 13.38
C SER A 2 13.42 -17.00 11.90
N SER A 3 14.68 -16.74 11.53
CA SER A 3 15.13 -16.68 10.13
C SER A 3 14.87 -17.95 9.31
N ASN A 4 14.54 -19.08 9.97
CA ASN A 4 14.32 -20.37 9.32
C ASN A 4 12.96 -20.51 8.62
N GLU A 5 12.04 -19.55 8.79
CA GLU A 5 10.69 -19.64 8.22
C GLU A 5 10.58 -19.10 6.79
N HIS A 6 11.52 -18.25 6.37
CA HIS A 6 11.52 -17.62 5.04
C HIS A 6 12.78 -17.99 4.26
N ARG A 7 12.66 -18.08 2.93
CA ARG A 7 13.80 -18.27 2.03
C ARG A 7 14.43 -16.94 1.63
N TRP A 8 13.63 -15.91 1.39
CA TRP A 8 14.12 -14.66 0.82
C TRP A 8 13.88 -13.50 1.76
N ALA A 9 14.86 -12.59 1.83
CA ALA A 9 14.71 -11.28 2.43
C ALA A 9 15.14 -10.19 1.44
N ILE A 10 14.52 -9.02 1.54
CA ILE A 10 14.92 -7.84 0.77
C ILE A 10 15.40 -6.79 1.76
N GLN A 11 16.66 -6.40 1.63
CA GLN A 11 17.23 -5.36 2.46
C GLN A 11 16.43 -4.07 2.33
N VAL A 12 16.08 -3.46 3.45
CA VAL A 12 15.42 -2.15 3.48
C VAL A 12 16.50 -1.10 3.73
N LEU A 13 16.73 -0.24 2.73
CA LEU A 13 17.70 0.86 2.78
C LEU A 13 17.06 2.07 3.45
N THR A 14 16.87 2.02 4.77
CA THR A 14 16.28 3.15 5.49
C THR A 14 17.16 3.61 6.64
N SER A 15 17.36 4.93 6.70
CA SER A 15 17.99 5.66 7.80
C SER A 15 16.95 6.43 8.63
N TYR A 16 15.72 5.91 8.74
CA TYR A 16 14.58 6.65 9.30
C TYR A 16 14.07 6.03 10.60
N SER A 17 13.66 6.88 11.54
CA SER A 17 13.13 6.47 12.85
C SER A 17 11.79 5.74 12.82
N TRP A 18 11.06 5.77 11.69
CA TRP A 18 9.74 5.15 11.60
C TRP A 18 9.78 3.66 11.26
N ILE A 19 10.88 3.14 10.70
CA ILE A 19 10.95 1.73 10.28
C ILE A 19 10.98 0.79 11.48
N GLU A 20 11.50 1.25 12.61
CA GLU A 20 11.54 0.49 13.85
C GLU A 20 10.13 0.27 14.41
N ASP A 21 9.37 1.35 14.60
CA ASP A 21 7.95 1.28 14.98
C ASP A 21 7.16 0.42 13.99
N LEU A 22 7.45 0.54 12.68
CA LEU A 22 6.78 -0.28 11.68
C LEU A 22 7.17 -1.77 11.80
N ALA A 23 8.45 -2.11 11.93
CA ALA A 23 8.90 -3.50 12.04
C ALA A 23 8.40 -4.18 13.32
N GLU A 24 8.29 -3.43 14.43
CA GLU A 24 7.75 -3.95 15.69
C GLU A 24 6.23 -4.12 15.66
N THR A 25 5.53 -3.17 15.06
CA THR A 25 4.06 -3.14 15.08
C THR A 25 3.42 -3.81 13.87
N HIS A 26 4.18 -4.09 12.82
CA HIS A 26 3.71 -4.63 11.56
C HIS A 26 4.30 -6.01 11.30
N ASN A 27 3.47 -7.04 11.52
CA ASN A 27 3.82 -8.41 11.18
C ASN A 27 2.64 -9.13 10.52
N PRO A 28 2.05 -8.59 9.44
CA PRO A 28 0.99 -9.30 8.73
C PRO A 28 1.53 -10.55 8.03
N VAL A 29 0.62 -11.48 7.79
CA VAL A 29 0.86 -12.71 7.03
C VAL A 29 1.51 -12.50 5.67
N ASP A 30 1.22 -11.38 5.00
CA ASP A 30 1.71 -11.11 3.65
C ASP A 30 3.13 -10.53 3.62
N VAL A 31 3.51 -9.70 4.61
CA VAL A 31 4.76 -8.91 4.60
C VAL A 31 5.28 -8.76 6.02
N GLY A 32 6.43 -9.37 6.32
CA GLY A 32 7.08 -9.26 7.62
C GLY A 32 8.40 -8.48 7.56
N PHE A 33 8.95 -8.20 8.74
CA PHE A 33 10.29 -7.62 8.89
C PHE A 33 11.17 -8.54 9.74
N LEU A 34 12.40 -8.75 9.27
CA LEU A 34 13.51 -9.23 10.07
C LEU A 34 14.32 -8.03 10.54
N THR A 35 14.64 -7.99 11.84
CA THR A 35 15.51 -6.98 12.43
C THR A 35 16.85 -7.62 12.75
N ASP A 36 17.91 -7.05 12.22
CA ASP A 36 19.28 -7.43 12.51
C ASP A 36 19.91 -6.34 13.39
N THR A 37 20.13 -6.68 14.66
CA THR A 37 20.59 -5.76 15.70
C THR A 37 22.09 -5.94 15.92
N TYR A 38 22.86 -4.85 15.80
CA TYR A 38 24.29 -4.84 16.06
C TYR A 38 24.62 -3.84 17.17
N ASP A 39 25.40 -4.25 18.17
CA ASP A 39 25.74 -3.40 19.32
C ASP A 39 26.42 -2.06 18.94
N ALA A 40 27.05 -2.00 17.77
CA ALA A 40 27.83 -0.85 17.31
C ALA A 40 27.34 -0.23 15.99
N GLN A 41 26.18 -0.65 15.47
CA GLN A 41 25.62 -0.11 14.22
C GLN A 41 24.10 0.08 14.34
N PRO A 42 23.51 0.99 13.56
CA PRO A 42 22.05 1.07 13.46
C PRO A 42 21.45 -0.28 13.05
N ASN A 43 20.28 -0.58 13.59
CA ASN A 43 19.51 -1.77 13.23
C ASN A 43 19.32 -1.81 11.70
N GLN A 44 19.52 -2.98 11.12
CA GLN A 44 19.22 -3.24 9.72
C GLN A 44 17.92 -4.02 9.62
N TYR A 45 17.15 -3.75 8.57
CA TYR A 45 15.84 -4.36 8.38
C TYR A 45 15.82 -5.13 7.05
N GLY A 46 15.24 -6.31 7.06
CA GLY A 46 14.95 -7.12 5.88
C GLY A 46 13.45 -7.35 5.77
N LEU A 47 12.85 -6.97 4.64
CA LEU A 47 11.48 -7.35 4.31
C LEU A 47 11.44 -8.85 3.98
N VAL A 48 10.44 -9.57 4.48
CA VAL A 48 10.24 -11.01 4.20
C VAL A 48 8.79 -11.29 3.82
N SER A 49 8.56 -12.35 3.04
CA SER A 49 7.21 -12.79 2.69
C SER A 49 7.20 -14.26 2.31
N HIS A 50 6.16 -14.98 2.73
CA HIS A 50 5.91 -16.34 2.26
C HIS A 50 5.55 -16.42 0.77
N HIS A 51 5.13 -15.30 0.16
CA HIS A 51 4.81 -15.27 -1.26
C HIS A 51 6.04 -15.38 -2.16
N TRP A 52 7.25 -15.39 -1.59
CA TRP A 52 8.51 -15.54 -2.32
C TRP A 52 9.15 -16.91 -2.15
N ASP A 53 8.72 -17.69 -1.15
CA ASP A 53 9.47 -18.86 -0.67
C ASP A 53 9.58 -19.98 -1.73
N GLU A 54 8.58 -20.10 -2.61
CA GLU A 54 8.58 -21.06 -3.71
C GLU A 54 9.45 -20.64 -4.90
N LEU A 55 9.84 -19.37 -4.97
CA LEU A 55 10.62 -18.83 -6.09
C LEU A 55 12.08 -19.28 -5.98
N ASN A 56 12.63 -19.74 -7.10
CA ASN A 56 14.01 -20.21 -7.20
C ASN A 56 14.95 -19.21 -7.86
N ASP A 57 14.40 -18.18 -8.49
CA ASP A 57 15.12 -17.16 -9.23
C ASP A 57 14.98 -15.79 -8.55
N HIS A 58 16.10 -15.08 -8.42
CA HIS A 58 16.16 -13.80 -7.73
C HIS A 58 15.44 -12.69 -8.50
N GLN A 59 15.37 -12.76 -9.84
CA GLN A 59 14.60 -11.79 -10.63
C GLN A 59 13.09 -12.01 -10.42
N ALA A 60 12.63 -13.25 -10.40
CA ALA A 60 11.23 -13.55 -10.05
C ALA A 60 10.86 -13.05 -8.64
N VAL A 61 11.80 -13.13 -7.69
CA VAL A 61 11.65 -12.53 -6.35
C VAL A 61 11.56 -11.01 -6.43
N ALA A 62 12.44 -10.35 -7.19
CA ALA A 62 12.43 -8.90 -7.38
C ALA A 62 11.10 -8.40 -7.96
N ASP A 63 10.57 -9.08 -8.97
CA ASP A 63 9.31 -8.73 -9.63
C ASP A 63 8.13 -8.86 -8.67
N ARG A 64 7.97 -10.02 -8.04
CA ARG A 64 6.87 -10.25 -7.10
C ARG A 64 6.98 -9.33 -5.88
N ALA A 65 8.18 -9.10 -5.38
CA ALA A 65 8.38 -8.20 -4.27
C ALA A 65 8.08 -6.74 -4.63
N ALA A 66 8.43 -6.27 -5.82
CA ALA A 66 8.08 -4.92 -6.26
C ALA A 66 6.56 -4.71 -6.27
N ALA A 67 5.81 -5.69 -6.79
CA ALA A 67 4.35 -5.66 -6.77
C ALA A 67 3.77 -5.68 -5.34
N LEU A 68 4.31 -6.52 -4.46
CA LEU A 68 3.84 -6.64 -3.07
C LEU A 68 4.22 -5.42 -2.21
N ILE A 69 5.41 -4.85 -2.42
CA ILE A 69 5.86 -3.61 -1.78
C ILE A 69 4.99 -2.45 -2.23
N ALA A 70 4.60 -2.38 -3.50
CA ALA A 70 3.65 -1.38 -3.96
C ALA A 70 2.30 -1.47 -3.23
N LEU A 71 1.78 -2.68 -3.02
CA LEU A 71 0.57 -2.84 -2.20
C LEU A 71 0.79 -2.37 -0.76
N PHE A 72 1.90 -2.79 -0.16
CA PHE A 72 2.25 -2.44 1.21
C PHE A 72 2.38 -0.92 1.41
N ASP A 73 3.18 -0.25 0.59
CA ASP A 73 3.38 1.19 0.61
C ASP A 73 2.04 1.93 0.45
N GLY A 74 1.16 1.44 -0.43
CA GLY A 74 -0.20 1.95 -0.58
C GLY A 74 -1.00 1.89 0.73
N THR A 75 -0.92 0.79 1.48
CA THR A 75 -1.59 0.69 2.79
C THR A 75 -1.02 1.68 3.81
N ILE A 76 0.31 1.87 3.82
CA ILE A 76 0.95 2.78 4.76
C ILE A 76 0.63 4.23 4.43
N TYR A 77 0.57 4.59 3.13
CA TYR A 77 0.13 5.91 2.69
C TYR A 77 -1.28 6.25 3.18
N LEU A 78 -2.22 5.32 3.11
CA LEU A 78 -3.59 5.54 3.61
C LEU A 78 -3.65 5.76 5.12
N GLN A 79 -2.74 5.14 5.88
CA GLN A 79 -2.76 5.21 7.34
C GLN A 79 -2.00 6.40 7.92
N LYS A 80 -0.82 6.68 7.38
CA LYS A 80 0.13 7.64 7.95
C LYS A 80 0.12 8.97 7.20
N GLY A 81 -0.32 9.02 5.94
CA GLY A 81 -0.39 10.21 5.08
C GLY A 81 0.96 10.81 4.66
N HIS A 82 1.97 10.75 5.53
CA HIS A 82 3.34 11.20 5.31
C HIS A 82 4.29 10.00 5.41
N PHE A 83 4.63 9.44 4.25
CA PHE A 83 5.47 8.24 4.13
C PHE A 83 6.36 8.34 2.89
N GLY A 84 7.59 7.82 2.95
CA GLY A 84 8.59 7.98 1.89
C GLY A 84 8.65 6.84 0.86
N GLY A 85 7.79 5.82 1.02
CA GLY A 85 7.97 4.54 0.36
C GLY A 85 9.09 3.72 0.99
N LEU A 86 9.02 2.40 0.91
CA LEU A 86 10.18 1.58 1.21
C LEU A 86 11.27 1.80 0.15
N LYS A 87 12.52 1.85 0.58
CA LYS A 87 13.68 1.82 -0.31
C LYS A 87 14.34 0.45 -0.15
N THR A 88 14.54 -0.25 -1.26
CA THR A 88 15.06 -1.62 -1.26
C THR A 88 16.53 -1.64 -1.66
N GLY A 89 17.27 -2.55 -1.05
CA GLY A 89 18.64 -2.90 -1.35
C GLY A 89 18.70 -4.36 -1.78
N ASN A 90 19.76 -5.08 -1.44
CA ASN A 90 19.97 -6.44 -1.94
C ASN A 90 18.84 -7.42 -1.61
N ILE A 91 18.62 -8.37 -2.51
CA ILE A 91 17.87 -9.60 -2.26
C ILE A 91 18.83 -10.60 -1.62
N ILE A 92 18.41 -11.23 -0.53
CA ILE A 92 19.21 -12.16 0.26
C ILE A 92 18.50 -13.51 0.28
N ASP A 93 19.19 -14.56 -0.16
CA ASP A 93 18.75 -15.93 0.07
C ASP A 93 19.17 -16.33 1.50
N LEU A 94 18.21 -16.41 2.40
CA LEU A 94 18.41 -16.72 3.82
C LEU A 94 18.91 -18.16 4.05
N ARG A 95 18.75 -19.06 3.07
CA ARG A 95 19.23 -20.45 3.20
C ARG A 95 20.71 -20.58 2.86
N THR A 96 21.17 -19.82 1.87
CA THR A 96 22.55 -19.91 1.35
C THR A 96 23.43 -18.74 1.77
N GLY A 97 22.85 -17.64 2.22
CA GLY A 97 23.53 -16.37 2.48
C GLY A 97 23.89 -15.59 1.21
N ALA A 98 23.51 -16.08 0.02
CA ALA A 98 23.79 -15.40 -1.24
C ALA A 98 23.07 -14.06 -1.33
N ARG A 99 23.74 -13.07 -1.92
CA ARG A 99 23.22 -11.70 -2.09
C ARG A 99 23.18 -11.34 -3.56
N TYR A 100 22.07 -10.76 -3.98
CA TYR A 100 21.82 -10.31 -5.33
C TYR A 100 21.44 -8.83 -5.30
N VAL A 101 21.93 -8.06 -6.26
CA VAL A 101 21.50 -6.67 -6.41
C VAL A 101 20.02 -6.68 -6.79
N TYR A 102 19.22 -5.87 -6.12
CA TYR A 102 17.81 -5.71 -6.47
C TYR A 102 17.72 -4.93 -7.78
N ALA A 103 17.43 -5.64 -8.85
CA ALA A 103 17.17 -5.06 -10.16
C ALA A 103 15.80 -4.36 -10.18
N ASP A 104 15.53 -3.60 -11.23
CA ASP A 104 14.23 -2.97 -11.46
C ASP A 104 13.12 -4.05 -11.52
N GLY A 105 12.45 -4.27 -10.38
CA GLY A 105 11.38 -5.26 -10.27
C GLY A 105 10.12 -4.80 -10.99
N ASN A 106 9.41 -5.76 -11.59
CA ASN A 106 8.15 -5.51 -12.27
C ASN A 106 6.97 -5.33 -11.30
N VAL A 107 6.55 -4.10 -11.06
CA VAL A 107 5.37 -3.76 -10.23
C VAL A 107 4.03 -4.30 -10.77
N LEU A 108 3.99 -4.80 -12.01
CA LEU A 108 2.82 -5.42 -12.64
C LEU A 108 2.77 -6.95 -12.45
N ALA A 109 3.78 -7.55 -11.83
CA ALA A 109 3.78 -8.98 -11.52
C ALA A 109 2.65 -9.34 -10.53
N ASP A 110 2.28 -10.62 -10.46
CA ASP A 110 1.35 -11.08 -9.42
C ASP A 110 2.04 -11.05 -8.04
N PRO A 111 1.56 -10.21 -7.10
CA PRO A 111 2.19 -10.05 -5.80
C PRO A 111 2.03 -11.28 -4.90
N PHE A 112 1.08 -12.17 -5.20
CA PHE A 112 0.70 -13.26 -4.31
C PHE A 112 1.00 -14.64 -4.89
N SER A 113 1.72 -15.45 -4.11
CA SER A 113 1.83 -16.90 -4.35
C SER A 113 0.45 -17.59 -4.30
N ALA A 114 0.08 -18.28 -5.38
CA ALA A 114 -1.13 -19.08 -5.45
C ALA A 114 -1.11 -20.25 -4.44
N ASP A 115 0.04 -20.91 -4.29
CA ASP A 115 0.22 -22.04 -3.36
C ASP A 115 0.03 -21.59 -1.91
N TRP A 116 0.62 -20.44 -1.55
CA TRP A 116 0.44 -19.87 -0.21
C TRP A 116 -1.01 -19.46 0.06
N MET A 117 -1.66 -18.81 -0.91
CA MET A 117 -3.06 -18.41 -0.77
C MET A 117 -3.98 -19.62 -0.58
N ALA A 118 -3.72 -20.73 -1.27
CA ALA A 118 -4.47 -21.97 -1.10
C ALA A 118 -4.23 -22.64 0.27
N ALA A 119 -3.01 -22.52 0.80
CA ALA A 119 -2.61 -23.18 2.05
C ALA A 119 -3.07 -22.47 3.35
N GLN A 120 -3.42 -21.17 3.31
CA GLN A 120 -3.43 -20.32 4.52
C GLN A 120 -4.71 -19.52 4.81
N ILE A 121 -5.88 -20.11 4.55
CA ILE A 121 -7.13 -19.55 5.09
C ILE A 121 -7.10 -19.42 6.64
N PRO A 122 -6.49 -20.35 7.43
CA PRO A 122 -6.63 -20.32 8.90
C PRO A 122 -5.57 -19.64 9.77
N ARG A 123 -4.50 -19.00 9.26
CA ARG A 123 -3.46 -18.38 10.14
C ARG A 123 -3.42 -16.85 10.16
N ALA A 124 -4.22 -16.16 9.35
CA ALA A 124 -4.19 -14.69 9.27
C ALA A 124 -5.00 -13.94 10.35
N TYR A 125 -5.62 -14.66 11.29
CA TYR A 125 -6.70 -14.12 12.11
C TYR A 125 -6.29 -13.04 13.12
N GLY A 126 -5.08 -13.12 13.68
CA GLY A 126 -4.58 -12.11 14.62
C GLY A 126 -4.37 -10.75 13.95
N ASP A 127 -3.95 -10.76 12.68
CA ASP A 127 -3.49 -9.57 11.98
C ASP A 127 -4.60 -8.76 11.32
N LEU A 128 -5.74 -9.37 10.95
CA LEU A 128 -6.85 -8.65 10.28
C LEU A 128 -7.49 -7.52 11.13
N LYS A 129 -7.15 -7.42 12.42
CA LYS A 129 -7.49 -6.27 13.26
C LYS A 129 -6.77 -4.99 12.80
N ARG A 130 -5.56 -5.14 12.26
CA ARG A 130 -4.75 -4.04 11.75
C ARG A 130 -5.26 -3.65 10.36
N PRO A 131 -5.57 -2.36 10.11
CA PRO A 131 -6.13 -1.97 8.83
C PRO A 131 -5.25 -2.35 7.62
N SER A 132 -3.93 -2.33 7.75
CA SER A 132 -2.99 -2.61 6.65
C SER A 132 -2.97 -4.09 6.30
N ALA A 133 -2.94 -4.97 7.31
CA ALA A 133 -3.08 -6.41 7.10
C ALA A 133 -4.42 -6.76 6.44
N ARG A 134 -5.51 -6.11 6.88
CA ARG A 134 -6.84 -6.29 6.28
C ARG A 134 -6.87 -5.85 4.82
N MET A 135 -6.29 -4.70 4.50
CA MET A 135 -6.18 -4.18 3.13
C MET A 135 -5.33 -5.09 2.23
N LEU A 136 -4.20 -5.59 2.71
CA LEU A 136 -3.37 -6.57 1.99
C LEU A 136 -4.12 -7.88 1.74
N TYR A 137 -4.82 -8.38 2.76
CA TYR A 137 -5.66 -9.57 2.62
C TYR A 137 -6.77 -9.37 1.57
N MET A 138 -7.45 -8.23 1.58
CA MET A 138 -8.45 -7.88 0.57
C MET A 138 -7.87 -7.86 -0.85
N ALA A 139 -6.66 -7.31 -1.03
CA ALA A 139 -6.02 -7.23 -2.32
C ALA A 139 -5.76 -8.60 -2.97
N ARG A 140 -5.79 -9.70 -2.20
CA ARG A 140 -5.68 -11.07 -2.73
C ARG A 140 -6.84 -11.45 -3.65
N THR A 141 -8.03 -10.93 -3.39
CA THR A 141 -9.27 -11.37 -4.08
C THR A 141 -10.14 -10.23 -4.60
N ASP A 142 -9.89 -8.99 -4.20
CA ASP A 142 -10.63 -7.82 -4.66
C ASP A 142 -9.74 -6.92 -5.54
N ASP A 143 -9.94 -7.00 -6.85
CA ASP A 143 -9.16 -6.26 -7.85
C ASP A 143 -9.22 -4.74 -7.65
N LEU A 144 -10.34 -4.23 -7.15
CA LEU A 144 -10.50 -2.80 -6.88
C LEU A 144 -9.57 -2.36 -5.74
N THR A 145 -9.54 -3.10 -4.63
CA THR A 145 -8.61 -2.85 -3.52
C THR A 145 -7.17 -2.99 -3.97
N ARG A 146 -6.85 -4.05 -4.73
CA ARG A 146 -5.52 -4.24 -5.31
C ARG A 146 -5.10 -3.05 -6.16
N GLY A 147 -5.96 -2.62 -7.09
CA GLY A 147 -5.72 -1.49 -7.98
C GLY A 147 -5.50 -0.18 -7.22
N MET A 148 -6.32 0.11 -6.20
CA MET A 148 -6.15 1.30 -5.36
C MET A 148 -4.80 1.33 -4.64
N LEU A 149 -4.46 0.23 -3.97
CA LEU A 149 -3.23 0.14 -3.17
C LEU A 149 -1.99 0.16 -4.06
N SER A 150 -1.96 -0.63 -5.13
CA SER A 150 -0.83 -0.64 -6.07
C SER A 150 -0.62 0.72 -6.72
N PHE A 151 -1.71 1.38 -7.17
CA PHE A 151 -1.59 2.69 -7.81
C PHE A 151 -1.04 3.73 -6.83
N LEU A 152 -1.53 3.74 -5.59
CA LEU A 152 -1.05 4.66 -4.55
C LEU A 152 0.39 4.36 -4.13
N GLY A 153 0.77 3.10 -3.95
CA GLY A 153 2.12 2.74 -3.52
C GLY A 153 3.18 3.02 -4.56
N VAL A 154 2.91 2.76 -5.85
CA VAL A 154 3.84 3.09 -6.94
C VAL A 154 4.03 4.59 -7.08
N ASN A 155 2.95 5.36 -7.03
CA ASN A 155 2.97 6.79 -7.38
C ASN A 155 3.12 7.72 -6.17
N GLY A 156 2.97 7.21 -4.94
CA GLY A 156 2.79 8.03 -3.75
C GLY A 156 1.53 8.91 -3.83
N PRO A 157 1.26 9.77 -2.82
CA PRO A 157 0.08 10.63 -2.77
C PRO A 157 0.27 11.94 -3.56
N THR A 158 0.19 11.86 -4.88
CA THR A 158 0.29 12.96 -5.85
C THR A 158 -1.10 13.38 -6.35
N TRP A 159 -1.21 14.50 -7.06
CA TRP A 159 -2.48 14.90 -7.68
C TRP A 159 -3.09 13.81 -8.57
N ILE A 160 -2.25 13.10 -9.32
CA ILE A 160 -2.68 12.03 -10.24
C ILE A 160 -3.23 10.84 -9.45
N SER A 161 -2.51 10.37 -8.43
CA SER A 161 -2.95 9.21 -7.64
C SER A 161 -4.13 9.50 -6.73
N LEU A 162 -4.21 10.68 -6.13
CA LEU A 162 -5.39 11.10 -5.38
C LEU A 162 -6.62 11.15 -6.30
N PHE A 163 -6.47 11.62 -7.54
CA PHE A 163 -7.58 11.59 -8.47
C PHE A 163 -7.96 10.15 -8.86
N ALA A 164 -6.97 9.31 -9.13
CA ALA A 164 -7.22 7.90 -9.42
C ALA A 164 -7.97 7.20 -8.28
N LEU A 165 -7.62 7.47 -7.02
CA LEU A 165 -8.35 6.94 -5.85
C LEU A 165 -9.81 7.41 -5.82
N ARG A 166 -10.08 8.68 -6.13
CA ARG A 166 -11.46 9.16 -6.29
C ARG A 166 -12.21 8.37 -7.37
N ASP A 167 -11.58 8.13 -8.51
CA ASP A 167 -12.20 7.38 -9.61
C ASP A 167 -12.41 5.90 -9.24
N TYR A 168 -11.48 5.27 -8.51
CA TYR A 168 -11.69 3.92 -7.95
C TYR A 168 -12.88 3.87 -6.98
N MET A 169 -12.99 4.82 -6.06
CA MET A 169 -14.14 4.91 -5.14
C MET A 169 -15.46 5.07 -5.91
N ASN A 170 -15.47 5.87 -6.97
CA ASN A 170 -16.64 6.03 -7.82
C ASN A 170 -17.03 4.75 -8.56
N ASN A 171 -16.06 4.06 -9.14
CA ASN A 171 -16.27 2.76 -9.76
C ASN A 171 -16.72 1.71 -8.74
N GLY A 172 -16.36 1.89 -7.47
CA GLY A 172 -16.79 1.09 -6.33
C GLY A 172 -18.17 1.46 -5.76
N GLY A 173 -18.86 2.46 -6.34
CA GLY A 173 -20.22 2.85 -5.98
C GLY A 173 -20.35 3.99 -4.98
N TRP A 174 -19.26 4.66 -4.59
CA TRP A 174 -19.36 5.95 -3.89
C TRP A 174 -19.55 7.09 -4.90
N ASP A 175 -20.18 8.19 -4.48
CA ASP A 175 -20.20 9.42 -5.27
C ASP A 175 -19.44 10.53 -4.53
N ASP A 176 -19.38 11.73 -5.10
CA ASP A 176 -18.70 12.87 -4.47
C ASP A 176 -19.33 13.26 -3.11
N ASP A 177 -20.60 12.96 -2.87
CA ASP A 177 -21.27 13.22 -1.59
C ASP A 177 -20.83 12.19 -0.54
N ALA A 178 -20.79 10.90 -0.90
CA ALA A 178 -20.27 9.83 -0.03
C ALA A 178 -18.80 10.05 0.31
N ILE A 179 -17.98 10.46 -0.66
CA ILE A 179 -16.57 10.81 -0.45
C ILE A 179 -16.45 11.98 0.52
N ALA A 180 -17.25 13.03 0.36
CA ALA A 180 -17.24 14.18 1.26
C ALA A 180 -17.62 13.78 2.70
N VAL A 181 -18.69 13.00 2.87
CA VAL A 181 -19.14 12.51 4.20
C VAL A 181 -18.05 11.67 4.85
N ALA A 182 -17.44 10.73 4.12
CA ALA A 182 -16.38 9.89 4.63
C ALA A 182 -15.14 10.71 5.05
N ALA A 183 -14.79 11.74 4.29
CA ALA A 183 -13.67 12.63 4.61
C ALA A 183 -13.97 13.65 5.73
N ASN A 184 -15.20 13.71 6.25
CA ASN A 184 -15.67 14.80 7.11
C ASN A 184 -15.42 16.19 6.45
N SER A 185 -15.76 16.28 5.17
CA SER A 185 -15.55 17.43 4.30
C SER A 185 -16.86 17.77 3.58
N THR A 186 -16.86 18.79 2.73
CA THR A 186 -18.02 19.18 1.94
C THR A 186 -17.87 18.73 0.49
N ARG A 187 -19.01 18.51 -0.20
CA ARG A 187 -19.03 18.29 -1.66
C ARG A 187 -18.30 19.41 -2.41
N SER A 188 -18.37 20.64 -1.90
CA SER A 188 -17.69 21.80 -2.49
C SER A 188 -16.16 21.65 -2.46
N GLU A 189 -15.62 21.05 -1.41
CA GLU A 189 -14.18 20.79 -1.29
C GLU A 189 -13.73 19.63 -2.18
N VAL A 190 -14.52 18.56 -2.27
CA VAL A 190 -14.26 17.48 -3.25
C VAL A 190 -14.29 18.01 -4.68
N ASN A 191 -15.22 18.93 -4.99
CA ASN A 191 -15.23 19.59 -6.30
C ASN A 191 -14.04 20.55 -6.48
N ARG A 192 -13.62 21.27 -5.43
CA ARG A 192 -12.41 22.13 -5.47
C ARG A 192 -11.15 21.30 -5.73
N PHE A 193 -11.04 20.12 -5.10
CA PHE A 193 -10.00 19.13 -5.38
C PHE A 193 -10.00 18.77 -6.86
N ARG A 194 -11.15 18.35 -7.40
CA ARG A 194 -11.29 17.95 -8.81
C ARG A 194 -10.89 19.06 -9.78
N GLN A 195 -11.34 20.29 -9.53
CA GLN A 195 -11.00 21.44 -10.37
C GLN A 195 -9.51 21.77 -10.29
N THR A 196 -8.92 21.74 -9.10
CA THR A 196 -7.49 22.00 -8.89
C THR A 196 -6.63 20.97 -9.62
N ALA A 197 -6.90 19.68 -9.41
CA ALA A 197 -6.10 18.58 -9.97
C ALA A 197 -6.16 18.50 -11.51
N ASN A 198 -7.23 19.00 -12.13
CA ASN A 198 -7.40 19.00 -13.59
C ASN A 198 -6.92 20.28 -14.28
N THR A 199 -6.49 21.31 -13.55
CA THR A 199 -6.17 22.61 -14.14
C THR A 199 -4.66 22.86 -14.17
N PRO A 200 -4.00 22.86 -15.35
CA PRO A 200 -2.58 23.20 -15.47
C PRO A 200 -2.21 24.56 -14.88
N ALA A 201 -3.08 25.57 -15.01
CA ALA A 201 -2.84 26.88 -14.39
C ALA A 201 -2.81 26.83 -12.85
N ALA A 202 -3.34 25.79 -12.21
CA ALA A 202 -3.37 25.63 -10.76
C ALA A 202 -2.19 24.80 -10.23
N VAL A 203 -1.81 23.72 -10.92
CA VAL A 203 -0.81 22.74 -10.43
C VAL A 203 0.32 22.45 -11.43
N GLY A 204 0.37 23.17 -12.55
CA GLY A 204 1.43 23.10 -13.56
C GLY A 204 1.55 21.70 -14.19
N PRO A 205 2.77 21.15 -14.32
CA PRO A 205 2.99 19.84 -14.95
C PRO A 205 2.43 18.66 -14.13
N PHE A 206 1.96 18.92 -12.91
CA PHE A 206 1.36 17.89 -12.06
C PHE A 206 -0.16 17.76 -12.26
N ALA A 207 -0.75 18.53 -13.19
CA ALA A 207 -2.15 18.39 -13.54
C ALA A 207 -2.41 17.03 -14.22
N ARG A 208 -3.58 16.45 -13.97
CA ARG A 208 -4.01 15.18 -14.60
C ARG A 208 -4.13 15.31 -16.12
N HIS A 209 -4.60 16.47 -16.58
CA HIS A 209 -4.85 16.76 -17.99
C HIS A 209 -4.03 17.97 -18.42
N GLY A 210 -3.67 18.03 -19.71
CA GLY A 210 -3.11 19.23 -20.33
C GLY A 210 -4.15 20.35 -20.46
N GLU A 211 -3.84 21.39 -21.24
CA GLU A 211 -4.76 22.51 -21.45
C GLU A 211 -6.06 22.05 -22.15
N GLN A 212 -7.13 21.93 -21.36
CA GLN A 212 -8.48 21.60 -21.83
C GLN A 212 -9.50 22.70 -21.48
N ASN A 213 -9.04 23.95 -21.35
CA ASN A 213 -9.84 25.12 -20.95
C ASN A 213 -10.57 24.96 -19.60
N TYR A 214 -10.05 24.13 -18.68
CA TYR A 214 -10.57 24.04 -17.32
C TYR A 214 -10.37 25.38 -16.59
N GLN A 215 -11.45 25.91 -16.03
CA GLN A 215 -11.39 27.11 -15.21
C GLN A 215 -10.81 26.77 -13.84
N ALA A 216 -9.72 27.45 -13.47
CA ALA A 216 -9.14 27.34 -12.14
C ALA A 216 -10.16 27.75 -11.07
N PRO A 217 -10.24 27.02 -9.95
CA PRO A 217 -11.08 27.45 -8.84
C PRO A 217 -10.55 28.77 -8.27
N LYS A 218 -11.45 29.60 -7.72
CA LYS A 218 -11.07 30.87 -7.06
C LYS A 218 -10.02 30.70 -5.95
N LYS A 219 -10.09 29.56 -5.26
CA LYS A 219 -9.10 29.14 -4.26
C LYS A 219 -8.54 27.78 -4.70
N ILE A 220 -7.26 27.77 -5.03
CA ILE A 220 -6.51 26.55 -5.34
C ILE A 220 -6.37 25.72 -4.06
N MET A 221 -6.63 24.42 -4.16
CA MET A 221 -6.40 23.48 -3.05
C MET A 221 -4.92 23.12 -2.97
N THR A 222 -4.35 23.05 -1.76
CA THR A 222 -2.97 22.54 -1.62
C THR A 222 -2.94 21.02 -1.73
N LEU A 223 -1.78 20.44 -2.02
CA LEU A 223 -1.66 18.99 -2.08
C LEU A 223 -1.96 18.35 -0.72
N ASP A 224 -1.59 18.98 0.39
CA ASP A 224 -1.86 18.43 1.73
C ASP A 224 -3.34 18.52 2.12
N GLU A 225 -4.06 19.58 1.71
CA GLU A 225 -5.53 19.63 1.82
C GLU A 225 -6.18 18.48 1.02
N ALA A 226 -5.69 18.23 -0.20
CA ALA A 226 -6.18 17.14 -1.04
C ALA A 226 -5.91 15.75 -0.43
N LYS A 227 -4.71 15.53 0.13
CA LYS A 227 -4.35 14.30 0.84
C LYS A 227 -5.27 14.06 2.03
N ALA A 228 -5.51 15.09 2.85
CA ALA A 228 -6.35 14.99 4.03
C ALA A 228 -7.79 14.54 3.69
N ILE A 229 -8.34 15.02 2.57
CA ILE A 229 -9.68 14.64 2.11
C ILE A 229 -9.67 13.24 1.49
N ILE A 230 -8.82 13.03 0.47
CA ILE A 230 -8.92 11.86 -0.40
C ILE A 230 -8.37 10.59 0.26
N LEU A 231 -7.27 10.66 1.01
CA LEU A 231 -6.74 9.49 1.71
C LEU A 231 -7.68 9.05 2.84
N ALA A 232 -8.28 10.00 3.56
CA ALA A 232 -9.28 9.70 4.60
C ALA A 232 -10.52 9.02 4.01
N ALA A 233 -11.05 9.53 2.89
CA ALA A 233 -12.17 8.90 2.19
C ALA A 233 -11.80 7.49 1.68
N ALA A 234 -10.63 7.35 1.03
CA ALA A 234 -10.17 6.06 0.50
C ALA A 234 -9.98 5.00 1.61
N GLY A 235 -9.42 5.38 2.76
CA GLY A 235 -9.31 4.48 3.91
C GLY A 235 -10.68 3.99 4.39
N ARG A 236 -11.65 4.90 4.56
CA ARG A 236 -13.01 4.52 4.97
C ARG A 236 -13.76 3.71 3.91
N PHE A 237 -13.52 3.99 2.65
CA PHE A 237 -14.09 3.22 1.54
C PHE A 237 -13.63 1.76 1.61
N LEU A 238 -12.33 1.53 1.80
CA LEU A 238 -11.80 0.17 1.94
C LEU A 238 -12.29 -0.50 3.22
N ASP A 239 -12.50 0.24 4.31
CA ASP A 239 -13.09 -0.30 5.55
C ASP A 239 -14.55 -0.74 5.36
N ASP A 240 -15.39 0.08 4.72
CA ASP A 240 -16.77 -0.30 4.36
C ASP A 240 -16.79 -1.50 3.41
N ARG A 241 -15.88 -1.53 2.45
CA ARG A 241 -15.71 -2.65 1.51
C ARG A 241 -15.31 -3.94 2.22
N ALA A 242 -14.42 -3.87 3.21
CA ALA A 242 -14.03 -5.03 4.01
C ALA A 242 -15.21 -5.67 4.75
N GLN A 243 -16.13 -4.84 5.25
CA GLN A 243 -17.34 -5.31 5.93
C GLN A 243 -18.28 -6.03 4.96
N LYS A 244 -18.45 -5.47 3.75
CA LYS A 244 -19.29 -6.05 2.68
C LYS A 244 -18.76 -7.38 2.15
N LEU A 245 -17.44 -7.54 2.07
CA LEU A 245 -16.79 -8.79 1.64
C LEU A 245 -16.83 -9.91 2.70
N ALA A 246 -17.58 -9.72 3.80
CA ALA A 246 -17.69 -10.67 4.92
C ALA A 246 -16.35 -11.03 5.58
N ILE A 247 -15.29 -10.24 5.36
CA ILE A 247 -13.99 -10.43 6.00
C ILE A 247 -14.12 -10.28 7.52
N SER A 248 -15.04 -9.41 7.97
CA SER A 248 -15.41 -9.31 9.38
C SER A 248 -16.07 -10.58 9.93
N GLN A 249 -16.77 -11.37 9.12
CA GLN A 249 -17.36 -12.65 9.54
C GLN A 249 -16.31 -13.76 9.60
N VAL A 250 -15.41 -13.81 8.62
CA VAL A 250 -14.19 -14.65 8.69
C VAL A 250 -13.43 -14.35 9.98
N TYR A 251 -13.34 -13.08 10.36
CA TYR A 251 -12.76 -12.65 11.64
C TYR A 251 -13.54 -13.14 12.88
N GLN A 252 -14.88 -13.11 12.88
CA GLN A 252 -15.67 -13.55 14.05
C GLN A 252 -15.79 -15.07 14.18
N GLN A 253 -15.93 -15.80 13.07
CA GLN A 253 -16.11 -17.26 13.07
C GLN A 253 -14.90 -18.02 13.57
N ASN A 254 -13.70 -17.47 13.37
CA ASN A 254 -12.44 -18.09 13.80
C ASN A 254 -11.95 -17.58 15.17
N ARG A 255 -12.82 -16.88 15.91
CA ARG A 255 -12.58 -16.40 17.28
C ARG A 255 -13.13 -17.34 18.36
N ALA A 256 -14.08 -18.21 17.99
CA ALA A 256 -14.67 -19.24 18.86
C ALA A 256 -13.84 -20.53 18.83
#